data_AF-A0A7K9UAR6-F1
#
_entry.id   AF-A0A7K9UAR6-F1
#
_cell.length_a   1.000
_cell.length_b   1.000
_cell.length_c   1.000
_cell.angle_alpha   90.00
_cell.angle_beta   90.00
_cell.angle_gamma   90.00
#
_symmetry.space_group_name_H-M   'P 1'
#
loop_
_entity.id
_entity.type
_entity.pdbx_description
1 polymer ?
#
loop_
_entity_poly.entity_id
_entity_poly.type
_entity_poly.pdbx_seq_one_letter_code
_entity_poly.pdbx_strand_id
1 'polypeptide(L)'
;LGGPDPLDYVSMYRNLGNPALNVPEHWHYVSFGLSDLYGDNRVHEFTGTDGPSGFGFELTFRLKRETGESAPPTWPAELMQGLARYVFQSENTFCSGDHVSWHSPLDNSESRIQHMLLTEDPQMQPVQTPFGVVTFLQIVGVCTEELHAAQQWNGQGILELLRTVPVAGGPWLITDMRRGETIFEIDPHLQERVDKGIETDGSNLSGVSAKCAWDDLSRPPEDDEDSRSICIGTQPRRLSGKDTEQIRETLRRGLEINSKPVLPPINAQRQNGLNHDRAP
;
A
#
# COMPACT_ATOMS: atom_id res chain seq x y z
N LEU A 1 11.65 18.55 -19.17
CA LEU A 1 12.42 18.03 -20.34
C LEU A 1 12.14 16.55 -20.66
N GLY A 2 11.18 15.87 -20.00
CA GLY A 2 10.69 14.56 -20.42
C GLY A 2 11.65 13.37 -20.22
N GLY A 3 12.68 13.53 -19.38
CA GLY A 3 13.60 12.43 -19.03
C GLY A 3 12.89 11.34 -18.21
N PRO A 4 13.35 10.09 -18.29
CA PRO A 4 12.75 8.96 -17.56
C PRO A 4 13.13 8.92 -16.06
N ASP A 5 14.14 9.69 -15.68
CA ASP A 5 14.78 9.64 -14.37
C ASP A 5 14.39 10.88 -13.56
N PRO A 6 13.53 10.73 -12.54
CA PRO A 6 13.04 11.86 -11.74
C PRO A 6 14.06 12.40 -10.73
N LEU A 7 15.08 11.62 -10.35
CA LEU A 7 16.16 12.11 -9.48
C LEU A 7 17.23 12.76 -10.34
N ASP A 8 17.46 14.06 -10.14
CA ASP A 8 18.48 14.84 -10.83
C ASP A 8 19.89 14.38 -10.44
N TYR A 9 20.07 14.04 -9.15
CA TYR A 9 21.35 13.59 -8.63
C TYR A 9 21.19 12.45 -7.63
N VAL A 10 22.18 11.56 -7.60
CA VAL A 10 22.39 10.61 -6.50
C VAL A 10 23.85 10.72 -6.07
N SER A 11 24.08 11.31 -4.90
CA SER A 11 25.41 11.43 -4.32
C SER A 11 25.80 10.13 -3.61
N MET A 12 27.05 9.71 -3.76
CA MET A 12 27.57 8.45 -3.19
C MET A 12 28.77 8.75 -2.29
N TYR A 13 28.60 8.51 -0.99
CA TYR A 13 29.61 8.80 0.03
C TYR A 13 30.22 7.52 0.58
N ARG A 14 31.51 7.56 0.90
CA ARG A 14 32.17 6.52 1.70
C ARG A 14 31.98 6.84 3.17
N ASN A 15 31.39 5.92 3.92
CA ASN A 15 31.20 6.06 5.36
C ASN A 15 32.02 4.98 6.08
N LEU A 16 32.97 5.41 6.92
CA LEU A 16 33.87 4.51 7.65
C LEU A 16 33.17 3.68 8.75
N GLY A 17 31.88 3.94 8.98
CA GLY A 17 31.11 3.29 10.04
C GLY A 17 31.52 3.78 11.43
N ASN A 18 31.18 2.99 12.43
CA ASN A 18 31.52 3.25 13.82
C ASN A 18 31.79 1.90 14.53
N PRO A 19 33.07 1.49 14.62
CA PRO A 19 33.43 0.23 15.27
C PRO A 19 32.98 0.12 16.73
N ALA A 20 32.90 1.24 17.46
CA ALA A 20 32.43 1.25 18.85
C ALA A 20 30.94 0.90 18.98
N LEU A 21 30.16 1.11 17.92
CA LEU A 21 28.74 0.73 17.82
C LEU A 21 28.53 -0.53 16.96
N ASN A 22 29.61 -1.23 16.60
CA ASN A 22 29.57 -2.37 15.68
C ASN A 22 28.92 -2.04 14.32
N VAL A 23 29.14 -0.82 13.84
CA VAL A 23 28.65 -0.35 12.54
C VAL A 23 29.76 -0.53 11.50
N PRO A 24 29.58 -1.37 10.46
CA PRO A 24 30.58 -1.60 9.43
C PRO A 24 30.76 -0.41 8.50
N GLU A 25 31.88 -0.40 7.79
CA GLU A 25 32.12 0.50 6.66
C GLU A 25 31.12 0.23 5.53
N HIS A 26 30.60 1.28 4.92
CA HIS A 26 29.55 1.20 3.92
C HIS A 26 29.56 2.39 2.96
N TRP A 27 28.84 2.26 1.86
CA TRP A 27 28.49 3.34 0.95
C TRP A 27 27.15 3.95 1.37
N HIS A 28 27.07 5.27 1.41
CA HIS A 28 25.84 6.02 1.73
C HIS A 28 25.39 6.81 0.51
N TYR A 29 24.20 6.49 0.01
CA TYR A 29 23.60 7.11 -1.16
C TYR A 29 22.56 8.12 -0.69
N VAL A 30 22.49 9.27 -1.35
CA VAL A 30 21.54 10.35 -1.07
C VAL A 30 20.97 10.87 -2.38
N SER A 31 19.65 10.83 -2.54
CA SER A 31 18.98 11.37 -3.73
C SER A 31 18.72 12.86 -3.64
N PHE A 32 18.50 13.45 -4.81
CA PHE A 32 18.04 14.81 -5.00
C PHE A 32 17.04 14.82 -6.15
N GLY A 33 15.78 15.15 -5.87
CA GLY A 33 14.73 15.33 -6.89
C GLY A 33 13.33 15.01 -6.40
N LEU A 34 13.18 14.29 -5.28
CA LEU A 34 11.88 14.08 -4.63
C LEU A 34 11.42 15.33 -3.87
N SER A 35 12.37 16.08 -3.33
CA SER A 35 12.13 17.42 -2.80
C SER A 35 12.14 18.49 -3.89
N ASP A 36 11.60 19.68 -3.59
CA ASP A 36 11.70 20.81 -4.50
C ASP A 36 13.09 21.44 -4.41
N LEU A 37 13.95 21.13 -5.38
CA LEU A 37 15.32 21.62 -5.45
C LEU A 37 15.41 23.07 -5.95
N TYR A 38 14.40 23.56 -6.68
CA TYR A 38 14.53 24.76 -7.50
C TYR A 38 13.53 25.87 -7.19
N GLY A 39 12.34 25.56 -6.66
CA GLY A 39 11.35 26.55 -6.25
C GLY A 39 10.65 27.29 -7.38
N ASP A 40 10.70 26.78 -8.62
CA ASP A 40 10.25 27.51 -9.81
C ASP A 40 9.16 26.79 -10.62
N ASN A 41 8.45 25.84 -10.01
CA ASN A 41 7.35 25.09 -10.61
C ASN A 41 7.73 24.23 -11.82
N ARG A 42 9.02 23.93 -12.03
CA ARG A 42 9.45 23.10 -13.17
C ARG A 42 9.09 21.63 -13.04
N VAL A 43 8.98 21.14 -11.80
CA VAL A 43 8.67 19.74 -11.45
C VAL A 43 7.68 19.71 -10.30
N HIS A 44 8.02 20.37 -9.18
CA HIS A 44 7.18 20.46 -7.99
C HIS A 44 6.46 21.80 -7.91
N GLU A 45 5.21 21.82 -7.45
CA GLU A 45 4.51 23.06 -7.13
C GLU A 45 5.14 23.73 -5.91
N PHE A 46 5.43 25.03 -6.00
CA PHE A 46 6.00 25.80 -4.89
C PHE A 46 4.93 26.06 -3.83
N THR A 47 5.15 25.53 -2.62
CA THR A 47 4.21 25.60 -1.49
C THR A 47 4.64 26.59 -0.39
N GLY A 48 5.81 27.22 -0.52
CA GLY A 48 6.38 28.13 0.47
C GLY A 48 7.36 27.46 1.42
N THR A 49 7.64 28.10 2.55
CA THR A 49 8.59 27.59 3.56
C THR A 49 7.96 26.61 4.55
N ASP A 50 6.64 26.71 4.73
CA ASP A 50 5.89 25.96 5.72
C ASP A 50 5.33 24.69 5.08
N GLY A 51 5.60 23.54 5.68
CA GLY A 51 5.18 22.25 5.13
C GLY A 51 6.27 21.53 4.33
N PRO A 52 5.94 20.45 3.59
CA PRO A 52 6.90 19.65 2.86
C PRO A 52 7.42 20.34 1.60
N SER A 53 8.72 20.21 1.33
CA SER A 53 9.31 20.60 0.05
C SER A 53 9.15 19.47 -0.96
N GLY A 54 8.43 19.71 -2.06
CA GLY A 54 8.05 18.64 -3.01
C GLY A 54 7.31 17.52 -2.27
N PHE A 55 7.79 16.29 -2.37
CA PHE A 55 7.26 15.16 -1.59
C PHE A 55 7.64 15.18 -0.10
N GLY A 56 8.50 16.11 0.34
CA GLY A 56 8.87 16.31 1.75
C GLY A 56 9.99 15.40 2.27
N PHE A 57 10.58 14.57 1.41
CA PHE A 57 11.69 13.70 1.76
C PHE A 57 12.63 13.46 0.58
N GLU A 58 13.84 13.01 0.90
CA GLU A 58 14.76 12.38 -0.05
C GLU A 58 15.06 10.95 0.39
N LEU A 59 15.36 10.10 -0.59
CA LEU A 59 15.78 8.72 -0.35
C LEU A 59 17.26 8.68 0.04
N THR A 60 17.56 7.78 0.97
CA THR A 60 18.93 7.39 1.27
C THR A 60 19.07 5.87 1.25
N PHE A 61 20.29 5.37 1.06
CA PHE A 61 20.56 3.94 1.14
C PHE A 61 21.93 3.69 1.72
N ARG A 62 22.08 2.64 2.53
CA ARG A 62 23.35 2.22 3.11
C ARG A 62 23.69 0.82 2.65
N LEU A 63 24.71 0.69 1.82
CA LEU A 63 25.19 -0.58 1.29
C LEU A 63 26.51 -0.95 1.94
N LYS A 64 26.57 -2.09 2.62
CA LYS A 64 27.82 -2.61 3.17
C LYS A 64 28.91 -2.63 2.10
N ARG A 65 30.09 -2.10 2.42
CA ARG A 65 31.21 -2.07 1.49
C ARG A 65 31.87 -3.44 1.44
N GLU A 66 32.08 -3.96 0.23
CA GLU A 66 32.77 -5.25 0.04
C GLU A 66 34.29 -5.09 0.02
N THR A 67 34.98 -6.18 0.36
CA THR A 67 36.45 -6.19 0.36
C THR A 67 36.98 -5.99 -1.06
N GLY A 68 37.83 -4.97 -1.23
CA GLY A 68 38.41 -4.64 -2.54
C GLY A 68 37.65 -3.58 -3.34
N GLU A 69 36.50 -3.10 -2.86
CA GLU A 69 35.80 -1.99 -3.53
C GLU A 69 36.52 -0.67 -3.31
N SER A 70 36.98 -0.06 -4.40
CA SER A 70 37.60 1.28 -4.39
C SER A 70 36.60 2.42 -4.60
N ALA A 71 35.44 2.12 -5.19
CA ALA A 71 34.39 3.06 -5.53
C ALA A 71 33.01 2.45 -5.23
N PRO A 72 31.99 3.28 -4.94
CA PRO A 72 30.63 2.78 -4.70
C PRO A 72 30.04 2.17 -5.99
N PRO A 73 29.35 1.02 -5.90
CA PRO A 73 28.59 0.50 -7.02
C PRO A 73 27.42 1.43 -7.35
N THR A 74 27.04 1.53 -8.62
CA THR A 74 26.05 2.50 -9.12
C THR A 74 24.62 1.97 -9.17
N TRP A 75 24.42 0.65 -9.06
CA TRP A 75 23.08 0.03 -9.13
C TRP A 75 22.07 0.60 -8.10
N PRO A 76 22.47 1.05 -6.88
CA PRO A 76 21.51 1.63 -5.95
C PRO A 76 20.88 2.93 -6.47
N ALA A 77 21.59 3.67 -7.33
CA ALA A 77 21.01 4.85 -7.97
C ALA A 77 19.82 4.45 -8.87
N GLU A 78 19.94 3.37 -9.66
CA GLU A 78 18.83 2.89 -10.49
C GLU A 78 17.66 2.38 -9.64
N LEU A 79 17.93 1.69 -8.53
CA LEU A 79 16.90 1.30 -7.56
C LEU A 79 16.14 2.52 -7.04
N MET A 80 16.86 3.57 -6.62
CA MET A 80 16.28 4.81 -6.13
C MET A 80 15.50 5.55 -7.22
N GLN A 81 15.96 5.53 -8.47
CA GLN A 81 15.18 6.04 -9.61
C GLN A 81 13.86 5.26 -9.78
N GLY A 82 13.89 3.93 -9.67
CA GLY A 82 12.69 3.09 -9.72
C GLY A 82 11.66 3.45 -8.65
N LEU A 83 12.11 3.63 -7.41
CA LEU A 83 11.24 4.09 -6.31
C LEU A 83 10.70 5.50 -6.54
N ALA A 84 11.55 6.43 -6.99
CA ALA A 84 11.12 7.78 -7.27
C ALA A 84 10.07 7.80 -8.39
N ARG A 85 10.26 7.03 -9.48
CA ARG A 85 9.23 6.89 -10.54
C ARG A 85 7.89 6.43 -9.97
N TYR A 86 7.89 5.48 -9.03
CA TYR A 86 6.68 5.04 -8.35
C TYR A 86 6.00 6.17 -7.55
N VAL A 87 6.77 6.94 -6.78
CA VAL A 87 6.25 8.08 -5.99
C VAL A 87 5.64 9.13 -6.91
N PHE A 88 6.33 9.51 -7.99
CA PHE A 88 5.83 10.48 -8.96
C PHE A 88 4.59 9.99 -9.72
N GLN A 89 4.45 8.69 -9.97
CA GLN A 89 3.29 8.14 -10.70
C GLN A 89 2.06 7.94 -9.80
N SER A 90 2.28 7.57 -8.54
CA SER A 90 1.20 7.26 -7.60
C SER A 90 0.77 8.46 -6.75
N GLU A 91 1.61 9.50 -6.68
CA GLU A 91 1.48 10.64 -5.77
C GLU A 91 1.41 10.24 -4.28
N ASN A 92 1.79 9.00 -3.96
CA ASN A 92 1.83 8.50 -2.60
C ASN A 92 3.21 8.76 -1.98
N THR A 93 3.22 9.55 -0.90
CA THR A 93 4.41 9.78 -0.08
C THR A 93 4.69 8.58 0.81
N PHE A 94 5.96 8.24 0.95
CA PHE A 94 6.39 7.24 1.92
C PHE A 94 6.56 7.82 3.31
N CYS A 95 6.42 6.95 4.31
CA CYS A 95 6.64 7.21 5.72
C CYS A 95 7.59 6.16 6.32
N SER A 96 8.19 6.50 7.46
CA SER A 96 8.97 5.54 8.25
C SER A 96 8.08 4.38 8.70
N GLY A 97 8.51 3.14 8.42
CA GLY A 97 7.77 1.91 8.70
C GLY A 97 7.03 1.36 7.48
N ASP A 98 6.99 2.08 6.37
CA ASP A 98 6.44 1.57 5.12
C ASP A 98 7.30 0.45 4.53
N HIS A 99 6.66 -0.40 3.74
CA HIS A 99 7.30 -1.51 3.05
C HIS A 99 7.06 -1.42 1.54
N VAL A 100 8.05 -1.86 0.76
CA VAL A 100 7.97 -1.91 -0.70
C VAL A 100 8.25 -3.34 -1.18
N SER A 101 7.21 -3.96 -1.72
CA SER A 101 7.27 -5.30 -2.29
C SER A 101 7.92 -5.26 -3.68
N TRP A 102 9.22 -5.53 -3.75
CA TRP A 102 9.99 -5.43 -5.00
C TRP A 102 10.07 -6.73 -5.82
N HIS A 103 10.06 -7.90 -5.15
CA HIS A 103 9.99 -9.23 -5.79
C HIS A 103 11.14 -9.54 -6.77
N SER A 104 12.28 -8.87 -6.59
CA SER A 104 13.50 -9.09 -7.36
C SER A 104 14.71 -8.76 -6.48
N PRO A 105 15.85 -9.45 -6.63
CA PRO A 105 17.08 -9.04 -5.97
C PRO A 105 17.42 -7.58 -6.29
N LEU A 106 17.67 -6.76 -5.27
CA LEU A 106 17.77 -5.29 -5.44
C LEU A 106 18.92 -4.87 -6.36
N ASP A 107 19.98 -5.68 -6.42
CA ASP A 107 21.18 -5.46 -7.24
C ASP A 107 21.18 -6.30 -8.54
N ASN A 108 20.05 -6.93 -8.89
CA ASN A 108 19.91 -7.88 -10.00
C ASN A 108 20.87 -9.09 -9.92
N SER A 109 21.37 -9.41 -8.73
CA SER A 109 22.13 -10.65 -8.47
C SER A 109 21.19 -11.81 -8.10
N GLU A 110 21.74 -12.88 -7.52
CA GLU A 110 20.98 -13.99 -6.91
C GLU A 110 20.78 -13.77 -5.39
N SER A 111 20.82 -12.51 -4.93
CA SER A 111 20.64 -12.20 -3.50
C SER A 111 19.27 -12.60 -2.98
N ARG A 112 19.23 -12.99 -1.70
CA ARG A 112 17.98 -13.20 -0.96
C ARG A 112 17.29 -11.88 -0.58
N ILE A 113 17.99 -10.75 -0.67
CA ILE A 113 17.45 -9.42 -0.40
C ILE A 113 16.64 -8.95 -1.60
N GLN A 114 15.31 -9.02 -1.48
CA GLN A 114 14.38 -8.84 -2.61
C GLN A 114 13.30 -7.80 -2.36
N HIS A 115 13.29 -7.17 -1.20
CA HIS A 115 12.27 -6.21 -0.77
C HIS A 115 12.88 -5.10 0.06
N MET A 116 12.10 -4.09 0.39
CA MET A 116 12.57 -2.93 1.12
C MET A 116 11.63 -2.55 2.26
N LEU A 117 12.20 -2.09 3.36
CA LEU A 117 11.53 -1.27 4.36
C LEU A 117 12.09 0.15 4.31
N LEU A 118 11.30 1.12 4.75
CA LEU A 118 11.70 2.52 4.82
C LEU A 118 11.76 2.97 6.29
N THR A 119 12.80 3.71 6.65
CA THR A 119 12.98 4.24 8.00
C THR A 119 13.65 5.60 7.95
N GLU A 120 13.69 6.33 9.06
CA GLU A 120 14.44 7.58 9.15
C GLU A 120 15.95 7.30 9.09
N ASP A 121 16.68 8.09 8.29
CA ASP A 121 18.14 7.95 8.24
C ASP A 121 18.75 8.25 9.63
N PRO A 122 19.63 7.38 10.16
CA PRO A 122 20.15 7.50 11.53
C PRO A 122 21.12 8.67 11.72
N GLN A 123 21.59 9.31 10.66
CA GLN A 123 22.56 10.41 10.71
C GLN A 123 22.02 11.71 10.11
N MET A 124 21.21 11.63 9.05
CA MET A 124 20.69 12.80 8.35
C MET A 124 19.51 13.40 9.12
N GLN A 125 19.66 14.65 9.55
CA GLN A 125 18.59 15.38 10.22
C GLN A 125 17.70 16.09 9.20
N PRO A 126 16.40 16.29 9.49
CA PRO A 126 15.54 17.10 8.65
C PRO A 126 16.11 18.50 8.42
N VAL A 127 15.99 19.00 7.20
CA VAL A 127 16.52 20.31 6.80
C VAL A 127 15.36 21.23 6.43
N GLN A 128 15.38 22.44 7.01
CA GLN A 128 14.50 23.52 6.57
C GLN A 128 15.12 24.20 5.34
N THR A 129 14.35 24.29 4.26
CA THR A 129 14.73 24.99 3.04
C THR A 129 13.80 26.18 2.78
N PRO A 130 14.13 27.09 1.85
CA PRO A 130 13.20 28.12 1.37
C PRO A 130 11.94 27.55 0.69
N PHE A 131 11.94 26.26 0.36
CA PHE A 131 10.90 25.57 -0.42
C PHE A 131 10.14 24.54 0.41
N GLY A 132 10.33 24.53 1.75
CA GLY A 132 9.71 23.58 2.67
C GLY A 132 10.72 22.75 3.46
N VAL A 133 10.22 21.79 4.24
CA VAL A 133 10.99 20.84 5.04
C VAL A 133 11.31 19.59 4.23
N VAL A 134 12.54 19.09 4.36
CA VAL A 134 13.00 17.84 3.75
C VAL A 134 13.47 16.90 4.85
N THR A 135 12.87 15.70 4.91
CA THR A 135 13.34 14.58 5.74
C THR A 135 14.13 13.58 4.90
N PHE A 136 14.73 12.57 5.52
CA PHE A 136 15.54 11.56 4.81
C PHE A 136 15.06 10.16 5.17
N LEU A 137 14.52 9.45 4.17
CA LEU A 137 14.05 8.08 4.32
C LEU A 137 15.09 7.10 3.79
N GLN A 138 15.67 6.32 4.70
CA GLN A 138 16.59 5.26 4.39
C GLN A 138 15.86 4.00 3.94
N ILE A 139 16.28 3.50 2.79
CA ILE A 139 15.93 2.19 2.26
C ILE A 139 16.73 1.13 3.03
N VAL A 140 16.03 0.09 3.49
CA VAL A 140 16.60 -1.08 4.17
C VAL A 140 16.19 -2.32 3.39
N GLY A 141 17.16 -3.02 2.79
CA GLY A 141 16.89 -4.24 2.05
C GLY A 141 16.57 -5.40 2.99
N VAL A 142 15.49 -6.13 2.70
CA VAL A 142 15.00 -7.26 3.51
C VAL A 142 14.68 -8.50 2.66
N CYS A 143 14.65 -9.65 3.33
CA CYS A 143 14.18 -10.91 2.75
C CYS A 143 12.65 -10.95 2.65
N THR A 144 12.11 -11.90 1.88
CA THR A 144 10.66 -12.07 1.72
C THR A 144 9.95 -12.39 3.02
N GLU A 145 10.56 -13.20 3.88
CA GLU A 145 10.02 -13.59 5.19
C GLU A 145 9.94 -12.40 6.15
N GLU A 146 10.94 -11.52 6.10
CA GLU A 146 10.98 -10.29 6.90
C GLU A 146 9.94 -9.27 6.43
N LEU A 147 9.75 -9.16 5.11
CA LEU A 147 8.64 -8.38 4.55
C LEU A 147 7.29 -8.92 5.03
N HIS A 148 7.08 -10.24 4.97
CA HIS A 148 5.83 -10.84 5.44
C HIS A 148 5.59 -10.59 6.93
N ALA A 149 6.62 -10.68 7.75
CA ALA A 149 6.52 -10.35 9.17
C ALA A 149 6.15 -8.87 9.38
N ALA A 150 6.68 -7.94 8.56
CA ALA A 150 6.34 -6.52 8.62
C ALA A 150 4.88 -6.25 8.19
N GLN A 151 4.36 -7.01 7.23
CA GLN A 151 2.97 -6.95 6.79
C GLN A 151 2.01 -7.50 7.86
N GLN A 152 2.40 -8.57 8.55
CA GLN A 152 1.60 -9.21 9.59
C GLN A 152 1.62 -8.45 10.91
N TRP A 153 2.75 -7.88 11.32
CA TRP A 153 2.87 -7.07 12.52
C TRP A 153 2.83 -5.59 12.17
N ASN A 154 4.00 -4.97 12.05
CA ASN A 154 4.21 -3.63 11.50
C ASN A 154 5.69 -3.44 11.11
N GLY A 155 5.97 -2.47 10.24
CA GLY A 155 7.34 -2.22 9.78
C GLY A 155 8.28 -1.71 10.87
N GLN A 156 7.79 -0.91 11.81
CA GLN A 156 8.61 -0.37 12.91
C GLN A 156 9.17 -1.47 13.82
N GLY A 157 8.33 -2.45 14.15
CA GLY A 157 8.72 -3.62 14.93
C GLY A 157 9.83 -4.41 14.25
N ILE A 158 9.68 -4.70 12.95
CA ILE A 158 10.70 -5.43 12.19
C ILE A 158 11.99 -4.63 12.04
N LEU A 159 11.91 -3.33 11.80
CA LEU A 159 13.09 -2.44 11.79
C LEU A 159 13.85 -2.53 13.11
N GLU A 160 13.16 -2.59 14.25
CA GLU A 160 13.81 -2.76 15.55
C GLU A 160 14.46 -4.15 15.71
N LEU A 161 13.85 -5.21 15.20
CA LEU A 161 14.49 -6.54 15.18
C LEU A 161 15.75 -6.54 14.32
N LEU A 162 15.70 -5.92 13.14
CA LEU A 162 16.86 -5.76 12.24
C LEU A 162 18.00 -4.97 12.92
N ARG A 163 17.69 -3.97 13.76
CA ARG A 163 18.70 -3.23 14.55
C ARG A 163 19.45 -4.12 15.53
N THR A 164 18.79 -5.15 16.08
CA THR A 164 19.42 -6.07 17.05
C THR A 164 20.35 -7.09 16.40
N VAL A 165 20.25 -7.31 15.08
CA VAL A 165 21.03 -8.31 14.35
C VAL A 165 22.07 -7.62 13.45
N PRO A 166 23.37 -7.60 13.82
CA PRO A 166 24.38 -6.82 13.10
C PRO A 166 24.52 -7.16 11.62
N VAL A 167 24.41 -8.43 11.26
CA VAL A 167 24.53 -8.90 9.86
C VAL A 167 23.29 -8.59 9.01
N ALA A 168 22.16 -8.24 9.64
CA ALA A 168 20.92 -7.90 8.97
C ALA A 168 20.72 -6.39 8.79
N GLY A 169 21.46 -5.59 9.54
CA GLY A 169 21.33 -4.14 9.51
C GLY A 169 22.15 -3.47 10.61
N GLY A 170 21.98 -3.96 11.85
CA GLY A 170 22.57 -3.33 13.03
C GLY A 170 21.99 -1.93 13.29
N PRO A 171 22.60 -1.13 14.18
CA PRO A 171 22.03 0.14 14.63
C PRO A 171 21.74 1.15 13.51
N TRP A 172 22.48 1.09 12.40
CA TRP A 172 22.31 1.97 11.23
C TRP A 172 21.59 1.31 10.06
N LEU A 173 21.07 0.08 10.25
CA LEU A 173 20.28 -0.65 9.26
C LEU A 173 20.96 -0.72 7.89
N ILE A 174 22.25 -1.07 7.89
CA ILE A 174 23.07 -1.20 6.69
C ILE A 174 22.68 -2.49 5.96
N THR A 175 22.36 -2.37 4.68
CA THR A 175 21.97 -3.50 3.85
C THR A 175 23.20 -4.27 3.38
N ASP A 176 23.21 -5.58 3.61
CA ASP A 176 24.21 -6.51 3.09
C ASP A 176 23.57 -7.43 2.03
N MET A 177 23.89 -7.18 0.76
CA MET A 177 23.35 -7.97 -0.36
C MET A 177 23.90 -9.41 -0.42
N ARG A 178 24.90 -9.75 0.41
CA ARG A 178 25.49 -11.10 0.52
C ARG A 178 24.90 -11.89 1.69
N ARG A 179 23.99 -11.30 2.47
CA ARG A 179 23.29 -11.99 3.55
C ARG A 179 22.42 -13.12 2.98
N GLY A 180 22.73 -14.36 3.40
CA GLY A 180 22.02 -15.57 2.96
C GLY A 180 20.91 -16.03 3.91
N GLU A 181 20.90 -15.53 5.15
CA GLU A 181 19.98 -15.94 6.21
C GLU A 181 19.04 -14.80 6.61
N THR A 182 17.81 -15.15 6.99
CA THR A 182 16.86 -14.19 7.58
C THR A 182 17.18 -13.96 9.06
N ILE A 183 16.66 -12.87 9.65
CA ILE A 183 16.78 -12.67 11.11
C ILE A 183 16.19 -13.83 11.93
N PHE A 184 15.17 -14.52 11.43
CA PHE A 184 14.51 -15.64 12.12
C PHE A 184 15.31 -16.94 12.06
N GLU A 185 16.09 -17.14 10.99
CA GLU A 185 17.03 -18.26 10.91
C GLU A 185 18.24 -18.05 11.80
N ILE A 186 18.70 -16.79 11.91
CA ILE A 186 19.81 -16.39 12.78
C ILE A 186 19.42 -16.52 14.26
N ASP A 187 18.22 -16.04 14.64
CA ASP A 187 17.68 -16.15 15.98
C ASP A 187 16.17 -16.47 15.96
N PRO A 188 15.80 -17.75 16.18
CA PRO A 188 14.40 -18.17 16.22
C PRO A 188 13.54 -17.46 17.27
N HIS A 189 14.12 -16.95 18.36
CA HIS A 189 13.35 -16.23 19.39
C HIS A 189 12.79 -14.89 18.88
N LEU A 190 13.32 -14.36 17.77
CA LEU A 190 12.76 -13.16 17.15
C LEU A 190 11.35 -13.39 16.61
N GLN A 191 10.99 -14.63 16.24
CA GLN A 191 9.63 -14.96 15.84
C GLN A 191 8.65 -14.80 17.00
N GLU A 192 9.02 -15.26 18.20
CA GLU A 192 8.19 -15.10 19.41
C GLU A 192 7.97 -13.62 19.74
N ARG A 193 8.96 -12.75 19.46
CA ARG A 193 8.81 -11.29 19.61
C ARG A 193 7.81 -10.71 18.62
N VAL A 194 7.78 -11.20 17.38
CA VAL A 194 6.77 -10.80 16.38
C VAL A 194 5.38 -11.22 16.84
N ASP A 195 5.21 -12.48 17.26
CA ASP A 195 3.92 -13.02 17.69
C ASP A 195 3.37 -12.23 18.88
N LYS A 196 4.23 -11.93 19.86
CA LYS A 196 3.87 -11.13 21.03
C LYS A 196 3.57 -9.67 20.67
N GLY A 197 4.30 -9.10 19.72
CA GLY A 197 4.03 -7.76 19.19
C GLY A 197 2.68 -7.68 18.49
N ILE A 198 2.28 -8.71 17.74
CA ILE A 198 0.96 -8.79 17.13
C ILE A 198 -0.13 -8.88 18.21
N GLU A 199 0.09 -9.64 19.28
CA GLU A 199 -0.84 -9.75 20.40
C GLU A 199 -1.06 -8.40 21.11
N THR A 200 0.00 -7.58 21.27
CA THR A 200 -0.09 -6.30 21.98
C THR A 200 -0.54 -5.14 21.10
N ASP A 201 -0.04 -5.07 19.87
CA ASP A 201 -0.17 -3.89 19.00
C ASP A 201 -1.24 -4.08 17.93
N GLY A 202 -1.66 -5.33 17.70
CA GLY A 202 -2.49 -5.73 16.58
C GLY A 202 -1.68 -6.00 15.30
N SER A 203 -2.42 -6.20 14.21
CA SER A 203 -1.88 -6.55 12.90
C SER A 203 -2.18 -5.46 11.87
N ASN A 204 -1.18 -5.09 11.06
CA ASN A 204 -1.38 -4.23 9.90
C ASN A 204 -1.97 -4.98 8.68
N LEU A 205 -2.11 -6.30 8.73
CA LEU A 205 -2.66 -7.09 7.65
C LEU A 205 -4.19 -7.03 7.66
N SER A 206 -4.75 -6.15 6.84
CA SER A 206 -6.22 -5.96 6.75
C SER A 206 -6.93 -7.08 5.98
N GLY A 207 -6.23 -7.83 5.14
CA GLY A 207 -6.79 -8.93 4.37
C GLY A 207 -5.74 -9.72 3.59
N VAL A 208 -6.08 -10.95 3.23
CA VAL A 208 -5.22 -11.83 2.42
C VAL A 208 -6.05 -12.49 1.31
N SER A 209 -5.48 -12.59 0.12
CA SER A 209 -6.04 -13.42 -0.95
C SER A 209 -5.53 -14.85 -0.77
N ALA A 210 -6.40 -15.75 -0.30
CA ALA A 210 -6.08 -17.15 -0.06
C ALA A 210 -7.18 -18.07 -0.58
N LYS A 211 -6.87 -19.36 -0.76
CA LYS A 211 -7.89 -20.38 -1.06
C LYS A 211 -8.69 -20.66 0.21
N CYS A 212 -9.90 -20.12 0.30
CA CYS A 212 -10.85 -20.40 1.36
C CYS A 212 -12.24 -20.66 0.78
N ALA A 213 -13.06 -21.43 1.49
CA ALA A 213 -14.44 -21.72 1.13
C ALA A 213 -15.28 -21.77 2.42
N TRP A 214 -16.54 -21.39 2.31
CA TRP A 214 -17.52 -21.50 3.39
C TRP A 214 -18.87 -21.85 2.77
N ASP A 215 -19.64 -22.68 3.48
CA ASP A 215 -20.97 -23.10 3.07
C ASP A 215 -22.03 -22.56 4.05
N ASP A 216 -23.11 -22.02 3.50
CA ASP A 216 -24.27 -21.58 4.27
C ASP A 216 -25.18 -22.76 4.58
N LEU A 217 -25.03 -23.34 5.77
CA LEU A 217 -25.83 -24.49 6.24
C LEU A 217 -27.31 -24.17 6.49
N SER A 218 -27.72 -22.91 6.39
CA SER A 218 -29.14 -22.52 6.50
C SER A 218 -29.91 -22.68 5.19
N ARG A 219 -29.20 -22.90 4.07
CA ARG A 219 -29.84 -23.21 2.80
C ARG A 219 -30.30 -24.67 2.82
N PRO A 220 -31.59 -24.95 2.60
CA PRO A 220 -32.00 -26.32 2.33
C PRO A 220 -31.20 -26.83 1.12
N PRO A 221 -30.86 -28.13 1.06
CA PRO A 221 -30.21 -28.70 -0.11
C PRO A 221 -31.16 -28.55 -1.29
N GLU A 222 -30.98 -27.49 -2.09
CA GLU A 222 -31.60 -27.38 -3.40
C GLU A 222 -30.75 -28.19 -4.37
N ASP A 223 -31.43 -29.05 -5.12
CA ASP A 223 -30.93 -30.07 -6.04
C ASP A 223 -29.59 -29.74 -6.73
N ASP A 224 -28.68 -30.74 -6.74
CA ASP A 224 -27.33 -30.79 -7.33
C ASP A 224 -27.24 -30.51 -8.87
N GLU A 225 -28.14 -29.73 -9.48
CA GLU A 225 -28.25 -29.59 -10.95
C GLU A 225 -28.00 -28.20 -11.54
N ASP A 226 -27.60 -27.17 -10.79
CA ASP A 226 -27.22 -25.88 -11.43
C ASP A 226 -25.85 -25.39 -10.92
N SER A 227 -24.80 -26.01 -11.47
CA SER A 227 -23.45 -25.46 -11.45
C SER A 227 -23.43 -24.12 -12.19
N ARG A 228 -23.68 -23.01 -11.49
CA ARG A 228 -23.32 -21.67 -11.98
C ARG A 228 -22.51 -20.93 -10.92
N SER A 229 -21.23 -20.90 -11.21
CA SER A 229 -20.25 -19.91 -10.76
C SER A 229 -20.86 -18.51 -10.62
N ILE A 230 -20.49 -17.84 -9.54
CA ILE A 230 -20.87 -16.46 -9.22
C ILE A 230 -20.34 -15.52 -10.31
N CYS A 231 -21.22 -15.10 -11.21
CA CYS A 231 -21.01 -13.92 -12.05
C CYS A 231 -21.58 -12.71 -11.31
N ILE A 232 -20.74 -11.75 -10.93
CA ILE A 232 -21.18 -10.43 -10.47
C ILE A 232 -21.81 -9.72 -11.68
N GLY A 233 -23.14 -9.71 -11.74
CA GLY A 233 -23.88 -9.06 -12.81
C GLY A 233 -25.37 -9.01 -12.50
N THR A 234 -25.90 -7.79 -12.43
CA THR A 234 -27.31 -7.42 -12.38
C THR A 234 -28.16 -8.28 -13.32
N GLN A 235 -28.86 -9.28 -12.78
CA GLN A 235 -29.98 -9.93 -13.46
C GLN A 235 -31.26 -9.82 -12.62
N PRO A 236 -32.41 -9.49 -13.25
CA PRO A 236 -33.68 -9.38 -12.56
C PRO A 236 -34.06 -10.75 -12.00
N ARG A 237 -34.45 -10.79 -10.72
CA ARG A 237 -34.95 -12.00 -10.05
C ARG A 237 -36.04 -12.64 -10.93
N ARG A 238 -35.78 -13.83 -11.47
CA ARG A 238 -36.85 -14.65 -12.06
C ARG A 238 -37.63 -15.28 -10.91
N LEU A 239 -38.94 -15.03 -10.87
CA LEU A 239 -39.85 -15.62 -9.89
C LEU A 239 -39.80 -17.14 -9.98
N SER A 240 -39.78 -17.82 -8.84
CA SER A 240 -39.83 -19.28 -8.77
C SER A 240 -41.17 -19.79 -9.32
N GLY A 241 -41.21 -21.05 -9.78
CA GLY A 241 -42.46 -21.70 -10.19
C GLY A 241 -43.49 -21.73 -9.05
N LYS A 242 -43.03 -21.82 -7.80
CA LYS A 242 -43.89 -21.75 -6.61
C LYS A 242 -44.47 -20.35 -6.40
N ASP A 243 -43.64 -19.30 -6.55
CA ASP A 243 -44.09 -17.91 -6.44
C ASP A 243 -45.13 -17.57 -7.51
N THR A 244 -44.93 -18.10 -8.72
CA THR A 244 -45.84 -17.88 -9.85
C THR A 244 -47.21 -18.52 -9.59
N GLU A 245 -47.25 -19.72 -9.01
CA GLU A 245 -48.51 -20.37 -8.65
C GLU A 245 -49.21 -19.69 -7.46
N GLN A 246 -48.45 -19.25 -6.45
CA GLN A 246 -49.01 -18.50 -5.32
C GLN A 246 -49.62 -17.16 -5.76
N ILE A 247 -48.96 -16.46 -6.67
CA ILE A 247 -49.47 -15.22 -7.29
C ILE A 247 -50.72 -15.51 -8.11
N ARG A 248 -50.74 -16.58 -8.92
CA ARG A 248 -51.93 -17.00 -9.69
C ARG A 248 -53.10 -17.31 -8.78
N GLU A 249 -52.89 -18.07 -7.70
CA GLU A 249 -53.95 -18.45 -6.77
C GLU A 249 -54.53 -17.22 -6.03
N THR A 250 -53.66 -16.30 -5.62
CA THR A 250 -54.06 -15.05 -4.96
C THR A 250 -54.88 -14.14 -5.88
N LEU A 251 -54.45 -13.99 -7.14
CA LEU A 251 -55.20 -13.22 -8.15
C LEU A 251 -56.55 -13.87 -8.46
N ARG A 252 -56.62 -15.21 -8.53
CA ARG A 252 -57.87 -15.94 -8.77
C ARG A 252 -58.87 -15.73 -7.64
N ARG A 253 -58.42 -15.81 -6.38
CA ARG A 253 -59.25 -15.50 -5.21
C ARG A 253 -59.72 -14.04 -5.18
N GLY A 254 -58.87 -13.08 -5.56
CA GLY A 254 -59.24 -11.66 -5.60
C GLY A 254 -60.30 -11.33 -6.67
N LEU A 255 -60.28 -12.04 -7.80
CA LEU A 255 -61.22 -11.84 -8.91
C LEU A 255 -62.58 -12.52 -8.69
N GLU A 256 -62.66 -13.56 -7.85
CA GLU A 256 -63.91 -14.26 -7.51
C GLU A 256 -64.76 -13.52 -6.45
N ILE A 257 -64.19 -12.57 -5.71
CA ILE A 257 -64.87 -11.87 -4.59
C ILE A 257 -65.67 -10.63 -5.04
N ASN A 258 -65.54 -10.18 -6.30
CA ASN A 258 -66.10 -8.90 -6.76
C ASN A 258 -67.21 -9.02 -7.82
N SER A 259 -68.20 -9.87 -7.58
CA SER A 259 -69.44 -9.93 -8.37
C SER A 259 -70.64 -9.40 -7.58
N LYS A 260 -70.72 -8.08 -7.33
CA LYS A 260 -71.98 -7.32 -7.15
C LYS A 260 -71.73 -5.79 -7.16
N PRO A 261 -72.71 -4.99 -7.60
CA PRO A 261 -72.49 -3.76 -8.38
C PRO A 261 -72.07 -2.53 -7.58
N VAL A 262 -71.23 -1.70 -8.21
CA VAL A 262 -70.80 -0.38 -7.73
C VAL A 262 -71.94 0.65 -7.84
N LEU A 263 -72.03 1.45 -6.78
CA LEU A 263 -73.02 2.49 -6.40
C LEU A 263 -73.29 3.61 -7.45
N PRO A 264 -74.41 4.37 -7.32
CA PRO A 264 -74.98 5.21 -8.37
C PRO A 264 -74.35 6.63 -8.46
N PRO A 265 -74.64 7.42 -9.53
CA PRO A 265 -73.94 8.66 -9.83
C PRO A 265 -74.69 9.91 -9.34
N ILE A 266 -73.98 10.93 -8.83
CA ILE A 266 -74.47 12.32 -8.75
C ILE A 266 -73.34 13.30 -9.09
N ASN A 267 -73.76 14.38 -9.76
CA ASN A 267 -73.06 15.26 -10.68
C ASN A 267 -72.53 16.55 -10.02
N ALA A 268 -71.48 17.10 -10.64
CA ALA A 268 -71.07 18.51 -10.75
C ALA A 268 -71.06 19.45 -9.52
N GLN A 269 -69.88 20.00 -9.18
CA GLN A 269 -69.63 21.45 -9.21
C GLN A 269 -68.16 21.84 -8.93
N ARG A 270 -67.60 22.62 -9.88
CA ARG A 270 -66.70 23.79 -9.75
C ARG A 270 -65.39 23.70 -8.94
N GLN A 271 -64.26 23.87 -9.64
CA GLN A 271 -63.35 25.06 -9.64
C GLN A 271 -62.06 24.68 -10.39
N ASN A 272 -61.84 25.16 -11.63
CA ASN A 272 -60.95 26.28 -12.02
C ASN A 272 -59.57 26.28 -11.31
N GLY A 273 -58.42 26.33 -11.96
CA GLY A 273 -58.09 26.54 -13.37
C GLY A 273 -56.58 26.32 -13.63
N LEU A 274 -56.24 26.07 -14.89
CA LEU A 274 -54.90 25.88 -15.43
C LEU A 274 -54.41 27.13 -16.18
N ASN A 275 -53.09 27.30 -16.16
CA ASN A 275 -52.20 28.25 -16.85
C ASN A 275 -52.61 28.79 -18.24
N HIS A 276 -52.28 30.06 -18.48
CA HIS A 276 -51.47 30.66 -19.57
C HIS A 276 -51.63 32.20 -19.46
N ASP A 277 -50.68 33.09 -19.73
CA ASP A 277 -49.73 33.16 -20.84
C ASP A 277 -48.73 34.35 -20.64
N ARG A 278 -47.60 34.29 -21.36
CA ARG A 278 -46.76 35.36 -21.96
C ARG A 278 -46.49 36.74 -21.28
N ALA A 279 -45.20 37.10 -21.31
CA ALA A 279 -44.61 38.44 -21.17
C ALA A 279 -44.97 39.37 -22.37
N PRO A 280 -44.64 40.68 -22.39
CA PRO A 280 -43.40 41.34 -21.91
C PRO A 280 -43.54 42.16 -20.62
#